data_AF-A0A7W0VYE3-F1
#
_entry.id   AF-A0A7W0VYE3-F1
#
_cell.length_a   1.000
_cell.length_b   1.000
_cell.length_c   1.000
_cell.angle_alpha   90.00
_cell.angle_beta   90.00
_cell.angle_gamma   90.00
#
_symmetry.space_group_name_H-M   'P 1'
#
loop_
_entity.id
_entity.type
_entity.pdbx_description
1 polymer ?
#
loop_
_entity_poly.entity_id
_entity_poly.type
_entity_poly.pdbx_seq_one_letter_code
_entity_poly.pdbx_strand_id
1 'polypeptide(L)'
;MSVEELQRMMPAPREPVFVPCERDWKDAEAALGTRLPSDYKAFLGAYGSGRVSQFLEIFNPASPHEYNNLVACWKKQVPIFEYIQSHGTQVSLNLHPAKPGLLPIGQTDNGDMIFFVTGGPPDDWRVAVLISRAQDVEIFDLRLTEFLTSGLRHEIDALPDDLERVFDAADAGSGSA
;
A
#
# COMPACT_ATOMS: atom_id res chain seq x y z
N MET A 1 14.39 1.85 -8.34
CA MET A 1 15.04 0.92 -7.38
C MET A 1 14.36 -0.43 -7.46
N SER A 2 15.08 -1.52 -7.15
CA SER A 2 14.55 -2.89 -7.22
C SER A 2 14.26 -3.47 -5.83
N VAL A 3 13.48 -4.56 -5.78
CA VAL A 3 13.18 -5.24 -4.51
C VAL A 3 14.46 -5.74 -3.81
N GLU A 4 15.49 -6.07 -4.57
CA GLU A 4 16.79 -6.51 -4.06
C GLU A 4 17.53 -5.40 -3.31
N GLU A 5 17.38 -4.14 -3.72
CA GLU A 5 17.97 -2.99 -3.01
C GLU A 5 17.26 -2.76 -1.68
N LEU A 6 15.93 -2.86 -1.68
CA LEU A 6 15.12 -2.79 -0.46
C LEU A 6 15.52 -3.90 0.52
N GLN A 7 15.72 -5.13 0.04
CA GLN A 7 16.16 -6.27 0.85
C GLN A 7 17.54 -6.11 1.50
N ARG A 8 18.43 -5.32 0.89
CA ARG A 8 19.72 -4.99 1.52
C ARG A 8 19.58 -4.05 2.71
N MET A 9 18.56 -3.19 2.69
CA MET A 9 18.29 -2.25 3.77
C MET A 9 17.43 -2.90 4.86
N MET A 10 16.35 -3.55 4.46
CA MET A 10 15.38 -4.22 5.31
C MET A 10 15.27 -5.68 4.87
N PRO A 11 16.03 -6.62 5.46
CA PRO A 11 16.01 -8.02 5.05
C PRO A 11 14.60 -8.62 5.07
N ALA A 12 14.28 -9.42 4.05
CA ALA A 12 13.01 -10.14 4.00
C ALA A 12 12.92 -11.16 5.16
N PRO A 13 11.70 -11.44 5.67
CA PRO A 13 11.50 -12.47 6.68
C PRO A 13 11.93 -13.84 6.14
N ARG A 14 12.45 -14.70 7.03
CA ARG A 14 12.88 -16.07 6.66
C ARG A 14 11.71 -16.93 6.17
N GLU A 15 10.54 -16.71 6.75
CA GLU A 15 9.30 -17.41 6.45
C GLU A 15 8.20 -16.36 6.23
N PRO A 16 8.12 -15.75 5.03
CA PRO A 16 7.05 -14.80 4.73
C PRO A 16 5.70 -15.51 4.77
N VAL A 17 4.72 -14.86 5.38
CA VAL A 17 3.35 -15.39 5.50
C VAL A 17 2.44 -14.78 4.44
N PHE A 18 1.44 -15.54 4.01
CA PHE A 18 0.44 -15.08 3.04
C PHE A 18 1.04 -14.52 1.75
N VAL A 19 2.13 -15.12 1.25
CA VAL A 19 2.73 -14.75 -0.04
C VAL A 19 1.71 -15.01 -1.16
N PRO A 20 1.35 -13.99 -1.98
CA PRO A 20 0.36 -14.17 -3.02
C PRO A 20 0.77 -15.16 -4.11
N CYS A 21 -0.12 -16.09 -4.43
CA CYS A 21 0.00 -16.95 -5.60
C CYS A 21 -0.67 -16.33 -6.84
N GLU A 22 -0.51 -16.98 -8.01
CA GLU A 22 -1.08 -16.49 -9.27
C GLU A 22 -2.60 -16.29 -9.22
N ARG A 23 -3.32 -17.15 -8.47
CA ARG A 23 -4.76 -17.04 -8.30
C ARG A 23 -5.14 -15.78 -7.52
N ASP A 24 -4.45 -15.49 -6.41
CA ASP A 24 -4.73 -14.32 -5.58
C ASP A 24 -4.55 -13.02 -6.39
N TRP A 25 -3.53 -12.98 -7.25
CA TRP A 25 -3.34 -11.86 -8.19
C TRP A 25 -4.47 -11.75 -9.20
N LYS A 26 -4.84 -12.85 -9.87
CA LYS A 26 -5.92 -12.84 -10.87
C LYS A 26 -7.25 -12.38 -10.28
N ASP A 27 -7.59 -12.88 -9.09
CA ASP A 27 -8.84 -12.54 -8.42
C ASP A 27 -8.85 -11.07 -7.98
N ALA A 28 -7.72 -10.56 -7.46
CA ALA A 28 -7.59 -9.16 -7.10
C ALA A 28 -7.66 -8.22 -8.31
N GLU A 29 -6.91 -8.51 -9.39
CA GLU A 29 -6.92 -7.70 -10.61
C GLU A 29 -8.29 -7.71 -11.30
N ALA A 30 -9.01 -8.83 -11.27
CA ALA A 30 -10.37 -8.93 -11.77
C ALA A 30 -11.35 -8.09 -10.94
N ALA A 31 -11.24 -8.14 -9.61
CA ALA A 31 -12.09 -7.35 -8.71
C ALA A 31 -11.83 -5.84 -8.85
N LEU A 32 -10.56 -5.44 -8.98
CA LEU A 32 -10.15 -4.05 -9.16
C LEU A 32 -10.40 -3.55 -10.59
N GLY A 33 -10.54 -4.44 -11.58
CA GLY A 33 -10.69 -4.05 -12.99
C GLY A 33 -9.41 -3.45 -13.61
N THR A 34 -8.24 -3.74 -13.02
CA THR A 34 -6.95 -3.27 -13.49
C THR A 34 -5.84 -4.23 -13.09
N ARG A 35 -4.75 -4.24 -13.86
CA ARG A 35 -3.50 -4.87 -13.43
C ARG A 35 -2.81 -4.05 -12.35
N LEU A 36 -1.97 -4.72 -11.57
CA LEU A 36 -1.18 -4.13 -10.48
C LEU A 36 0.30 -4.02 -10.86
N PRO A 37 1.03 -3.02 -10.30
CA PRO A 37 2.46 -2.80 -10.59
C PRO A 37 3.32 -4.03 -10.28
N SER A 38 4.34 -4.27 -11.09
CA SER A 38 5.27 -5.39 -10.93
C SER A 38 6.11 -5.30 -9.66
N ASP A 39 6.49 -4.10 -9.23
CA ASP A 39 7.30 -3.90 -8.03
C ASP A 39 6.51 -4.17 -6.73
N TYR A 40 5.22 -3.86 -6.72
CA TYR A 40 4.29 -4.27 -5.67
C TYR A 40 4.16 -5.79 -5.56
N LYS A 41 4.02 -6.48 -6.69
CA LYS A 41 3.99 -7.94 -6.73
C LYS A 41 5.30 -8.55 -6.26
N ALA A 42 6.43 -7.96 -6.65
CA ALA A 42 7.75 -8.40 -6.20
C ALA A 42 7.95 -8.19 -4.70
N PHE A 43 7.51 -7.05 -4.16
CA PHE A 43 7.54 -6.78 -2.72
C PHE A 43 6.72 -7.83 -1.95
N LEU A 44 5.44 -8.02 -2.27
CA LEU A 44 4.62 -9.01 -1.57
C LEU A 44 5.06 -10.46 -1.83
N GLY A 45 5.70 -10.73 -2.96
CA GLY A 45 6.35 -12.00 -3.25
C GLY A 45 7.52 -12.32 -2.32
N ALA A 46 8.25 -11.30 -1.86
CA ALA A 46 9.40 -11.44 -0.99
C ALA A 46 9.06 -11.33 0.50
N TYR A 47 8.14 -10.43 0.86
CA TYR A 47 7.85 -10.08 2.27
C TYR A 47 6.55 -10.71 2.79
N GLY A 48 5.58 -11.01 1.91
CA GLY A 48 4.26 -11.45 2.34
C GLY A 48 3.48 -10.34 3.07
N SER A 49 2.59 -10.72 3.98
CA SER A 49 1.89 -9.76 4.86
C SER A 49 2.75 -9.35 6.06
N GLY A 50 2.69 -8.08 6.42
CA GLY A 50 3.37 -7.54 7.58
C GLY A 50 3.45 -6.01 7.54
N ARG A 51 4.28 -5.46 8.43
CA ARG A 51 4.50 -4.02 8.59
C ARG A 51 5.97 -3.68 8.46
N VAL A 52 6.25 -2.49 7.93
CA VAL A 52 7.55 -1.86 8.00
C VAL A 52 7.61 -1.05 9.30
N SER A 53 8.60 -1.34 10.15
CA SER A 53 8.84 -0.63 11.42
C SER A 53 7.62 -0.60 12.36
N GLN A 54 6.81 -1.66 12.40
CA GLN A 54 5.49 -1.70 13.08
C GLN A 54 4.52 -0.56 12.71
N PHE A 55 4.85 0.24 11.70
CA PHE A 55 4.22 1.53 11.41
C PHE A 55 3.43 1.48 10.11
N LEU A 56 4.05 1.06 9.02
CA LEU A 56 3.47 1.08 7.67
C LEU A 56 3.06 -0.33 7.24
N GLU A 57 1.76 -0.54 7.03
CA GLU A 57 1.19 -1.80 6.54
C GLU A 57 0.81 -1.67 5.06
N ILE A 58 1.32 -2.59 4.24
CA ILE A 58 0.94 -2.70 2.83
C ILE A 58 -0.13 -3.80 2.71
N PHE A 59 -1.27 -3.46 2.13
CA PHE A 59 -2.37 -4.40 1.95
C PHE A 59 -1.96 -5.52 1.01
N ASN A 60 -2.41 -6.73 1.30
CA ASN A 60 -2.03 -7.95 0.60
C ASN A 60 -3.28 -8.69 0.11
N PRO A 61 -3.45 -8.97 -1.20
CA PRO A 61 -4.62 -9.68 -1.72
C PRO A 61 -4.75 -11.12 -1.20
N ALA A 62 -3.66 -11.75 -0.76
CA ALA A 62 -3.67 -13.10 -0.19
C ALA A 62 -3.91 -13.12 1.33
N SER A 63 -4.04 -11.95 1.97
CA SER A 63 -4.37 -11.90 3.39
C SER A 63 -5.79 -12.43 3.63
N PRO A 64 -5.99 -13.34 4.60
CA PRO A 64 -7.33 -13.79 4.99
C PRO A 64 -8.10 -12.75 5.82
N HIS A 65 -7.42 -11.66 6.24
CA HIS A 65 -7.99 -10.67 7.13
C HIS A 65 -8.46 -9.43 6.36
N GLU A 66 -9.72 -9.05 6.52
CA GLU A 66 -10.32 -7.94 5.77
C GLU A 66 -9.65 -6.59 6.03
N TYR A 67 -9.02 -6.40 7.20
CA TYR A 67 -8.39 -5.14 7.59
C TYR A 67 -7.08 -4.85 6.87
N ASN A 68 -6.45 -5.85 6.25
CA ASN A 68 -5.24 -5.70 5.45
C ASN A 68 -5.31 -6.44 4.11
N ASN A 69 -6.49 -6.93 3.72
CA ASN A 69 -6.73 -7.47 2.39
C ASN A 69 -6.96 -6.34 1.39
N LEU A 70 -6.19 -6.31 0.30
CA LEU A 70 -6.22 -5.24 -0.72
C LEU A 70 -7.65 -4.95 -1.23
N VAL A 71 -8.38 -6.01 -1.63
CA VAL A 71 -9.69 -5.86 -2.25
C VAL A 71 -10.75 -5.48 -1.21
N ALA A 72 -10.68 -6.05 0.00
CA ALA A 72 -11.59 -5.73 1.09
C ALA A 72 -11.42 -4.27 1.54
N CYS A 73 -10.18 -3.83 1.76
CA CYS A 73 -9.85 -2.45 2.09
C CYS A 73 -10.34 -1.48 1.02
N TRP A 74 -10.06 -1.75 -0.26
CA TRP A 74 -10.57 -0.90 -1.35
C TRP A 74 -12.10 -0.78 -1.33
N LYS A 75 -12.83 -1.91 -1.26
CA LYS A 75 -14.31 -1.89 -1.20
C LYS A 75 -14.85 -1.12 0.00
N LYS A 76 -14.16 -1.19 1.15
CA LYS A 76 -14.54 -0.48 2.37
C LYS A 76 -14.29 1.03 2.25
N GLN A 77 -13.19 1.44 1.63
CA GLN A 77 -12.79 2.84 1.54
C GLN A 77 -13.58 3.62 0.48
N VAL A 78 -13.98 2.99 -0.63
CA VAL A 78 -14.76 3.65 -1.70
C VAL A 78 -15.96 4.47 -1.19
N PRO A 79 -16.94 3.89 -0.47
CA PRO A 79 -18.10 4.65 -0.02
C PRO A 79 -17.76 5.74 1.01
N ILE A 80 -16.72 5.53 1.82
CA ILE A 80 -16.28 6.51 2.83
C ILE A 80 -15.74 7.75 2.13
N PHE A 81 -14.87 7.58 1.14
CA PHE A 81 -14.29 8.68 0.38
C PHE A 81 -15.32 9.40 -0.51
N GLU A 82 -16.25 8.67 -1.13
CA GLU A 82 -17.36 9.27 -1.88
C GLU A 82 -18.24 10.15 -0.98
N TYR A 83 -18.51 9.68 0.24
CA TYR A 83 -19.21 10.46 1.26
C TYR A 83 -18.43 11.72 1.64
N ILE A 84 -17.13 11.60 1.94
CA ILE A 84 -16.27 12.73 2.32
C ILE A 84 -16.17 13.78 1.21
N GLN A 85 -16.06 13.35 -0.06
CA GLN A 85 -16.01 14.25 -1.22
C GLN A 85 -17.33 14.99 -1.44
N SER A 86 -18.47 14.29 -1.33
CA SER A 86 -19.80 14.90 -1.50
C SER A 86 -20.16 15.93 -0.42
N HIS A 87 -19.43 15.95 0.71
CA HIS A 87 -19.67 16.85 1.84
C HIS A 87 -18.58 17.95 1.98
N GLY A 88 -17.79 18.20 0.94
CA GLY A 88 -17.01 19.44 0.78
C GLY A 88 -15.56 19.40 1.27
N THR A 89 -14.94 18.22 1.36
CA THR A 89 -13.50 18.10 1.68
C THR A 89 -12.63 18.51 0.47
N GLN A 90 -11.45 19.09 0.73
CA GLN A 90 -10.54 19.63 -0.30
C GLN A 90 -9.69 18.59 -1.05
N VAL A 91 -9.78 17.30 -0.72
CA VAL A 91 -8.96 16.25 -1.35
C VAL A 91 -9.29 16.13 -2.85
N SER A 92 -8.37 16.59 -3.69
CA SER A 92 -8.61 16.88 -5.11
C SER A 92 -8.33 15.71 -6.06
N LEU A 93 -8.58 14.45 -5.64
CA LEU A 93 -8.37 13.27 -6.48
C LEU A 93 -9.53 12.28 -6.36
N ASN A 94 -9.98 11.78 -7.52
CA ASN A 94 -11.02 10.76 -7.58
C ASN A 94 -10.48 9.41 -7.10
N LEU A 95 -11.34 8.54 -6.57
CA LEU A 95 -10.97 7.16 -6.30
C LEU A 95 -11.00 6.30 -7.56
N HIS A 96 -10.14 5.28 -7.60
CA HIS A 96 -10.25 4.20 -8.58
C HIS A 96 -11.63 3.53 -8.47
N PRO A 97 -12.41 3.40 -9.58
CA PRO A 97 -11.95 3.27 -10.96
C PRO A 97 -11.94 4.55 -11.83
N ALA A 98 -12.23 5.73 -11.28
CA ALA A 98 -12.06 6.98 -12.02
C ALA A 98 -10.58 7.18 -12.41
N LYS A 99 -10.30 7.96 -13.46
CA LYS A 99 -8.94 8.14 -13.99
C LYS A 99 -8.58 9.63 -14.15
N PRO A 100 -7.43 10.10 -13.62
CA PRO A 100 -6.59 9.38 -12.66
C PRO A 100 -7.35 9.06 -11.37
N GLY A 101 -7.04 7.94 -10.74
CA GLY A 101 -7.75 7.43 -9.57
C GLY A 101 -6.83 7.02 -8.44
N LEU A 102 -7.26 7.18 -7.19
CA LEU A 102 -6.53 6.66 -6.03
C LEU A 102 -7.02 5.24 -5.70
N LEU A 103 -6.11 4.27 -5.71
CA LEU A 103 -6.33 2.90 -5.26
C LEU A 103 -5.62 2.71 -3.91
N PRO A 104 -6.33 2.49 -2.79
CA PRO A 104 -5.69 2.28 -1.50
C PRO A 104 -4.88 0.98 -1.48
N ILE A 105 -3.63 1.06 -1.06
CA ILE A 105 -2.67 -0.05 -1.02
C ILE A 105 -1.97 -0.21 0.32
N GLY A 106 -2.20 0.68 1.26
CA GLY A 106 -1.67 0.55 2.61
C GLY A 106 -2.18 1.63 3.52
N GLN A 107 -1.74 1.54 4.77
CA GLN A 107 -2.00 2.53 5.80
C GLN A 107 -0.87 2.55 6.81
N THR A 108 -0.76 3.64 7.54
CA THR A 108 0.11 3.77 8.70
C THR A 108 -0.68 3.56 10.01
N ASP A 109 0.02 3.36 11.12
CA ASP A 109 -0.59 3.22 12.44
C ASP A 109 -1.33 4.49 12.93
N ASN A 110 -0.90 5.65 12.44
CA ASN A 110 -1.44 6.96 12.77
C ASN A 110 -2.63 7.36 11.86
N GLY A 111 -3.03 6.47 10.94
CA GLY A 111 -4.21 6.60 10.10
C GLY A 111 -4.00 7.29 8.75
N ASP A 112 -2.76 7.55 8.34
CA ASP A 112 -2.47 8.00 6.98
C ASP A 112 -2.70 6.85 6.00
N MET A 113 -3.24 7.17 4.82
CA MET A 113 -3.58 6.18 3.80
C MET A 113 -2.61 6.27 2.63
N ILE A 114 -2.12 5.13 2.17
CA ILE A 114 -1.20 5.02 1.05
C ILE A 114 -1.97 4.54 -0.18
N PHE A 115 -1.71 5.15 -1.33
CA PHE A 115 -2.40 4.87 -2.57
C PHE A 115 -1.42 4.65 -3.73
N PHE A 116 -1.87 3.88 -4.72
CA PHE A 116 -1.41 4.08 -6.09
C PHE A 116 -2.27 5.12 -6.79
N VAL A 117 -1.62 6.02 -7.52
CA VAL A 117 -2.26 6.91 -8.50
C VAL A 117 -2.40 6.15 -9.81
N THR A 118 -3.59 5.61 -10.04
CA THR A 118 -3.93 4.83 -11.22
C THR A 118 -4.13 5.71 -12.44
N GLY A 119 -3.60 5.28 -13.57
CA GLY A 119 -3.67 5.98 -14.84
C GLY A 119 -2.56 5.47 -15.77
N GLY A 120 -2.89 5.19 -17.03
CA GLY A 120 -1.90 4.59 -17.94
C GLY A 120 -1.41 3.20 -17.49
N PRO A 121 -0.20 2.79 -17.91
CA PRO A 121 0.41 1.51 -17.55
C PRO A 121 0.64 1.36 -16.03
N PRO A 122 0.30 0.20 -15.41
CA PRO A 122 0.50 0.00 -13.97
C PRO A 122 1.93 0.18 -13.48
N ASP A 123 2.93 -0.19 -14.27
CA ASP A 123 4.33 -0.03 -13.88
C ASP A 123 4.80 1.44 -13.85
N ASP A 124 3.98 2.39 -14.31
CA ASP A 124 4.27 3.82 -14.24
C ASP A 124 3.50 4.54 -13.12
N TRP A 125 2.66 3.81 -12.37
CA TRP A 125 1.89 4.37 -11.28
C TRP A 125 2.78 4.85 -10.14
N ARG A 126 2.32 5.90 -9.48
CA ARG A 126 3.04 6.61 -8.43
C ARG A 126 2.36 6.43 -7.09
N VAL A 127 3.13 6.57 -6.01
CA VAL A 127 2.60 6.51 -4.65
C VAL A 127 2.04 7.87 -4.25
N ALA A 128 0.88 7.87 -3.61
CA ALA A 128 0.35 9.05 -2.94
C ALA A 128 0.01 8.74 -1.48
N VAL A 129 0.11 9.74 -0.62
CA VAL A 129 -0.21 9.64 0.81
C VAL A 129 -1.29 10.65 1.13
N LEU A 130 -2.43 10.20 1.66
CA LEU A 130 -3.39 11.07 2.31
C LEU A 130 -2.99 11.24 3.76
N ILE A 131 -2.54 12.44 4.10
CA ILE A 131 -2.16 12.81 5.45
C ILE A 131 -3.43 13.10 6.24
N SER A 132 -3.85 12.16 7.08
CA SER A 132 -5.15 12.16 7.76
C SER A 132 -5.38 13.44 8.57
N ARG A 133 -4.31 13.98 9.15
CA ARG A 133 -4.34 15.21 9.97
C ARG A 133 -4.41 16.51 9.17
N ALA A 134 -3.95 16.48 7.91
CA ALA A 134 -3.90 17.66 7.05
C ALA A 134 -5.03 17.67 6.00
N GLN A 135 -5.71 16.54 5.78
CA GLN A 135 -6.67 16.33 4.69
C GLN A 135 -6.09 16.68 3.32
N ASP A 136 -4.77 16.48 3.15
CA ASP A 136 -4.04 16.77 1.92
C ASP A 136 -3.45 15.48 1.34
N VAL A 137 -3.34 15.43 0.02
CA VAL A 137 -2.74 14.31 -0.70
C VAL A 137 -1.43 14.75 -1.31
N GLU A 138 -0.35 14.15 -0.82
CA GLU A 138 0.97 14.32 -1.40
C GLU A 138 1.23 13.19 -2.39
N ILE A 139 1.64 13.54 -3.62
CA ILE A 139 2.02 12.58 -4.65
C ILE A 139 3.54 12.55 -4.74
N PHE A 140 4.11 11.37 -4.58
CA PHE A 140 5.54 11.13 -4.73
C PHE A 140 5.80 10.53 -6.11
N ASP A 141 6.74 11.08 -6.88
CA ASP A 141 7.12 10.52 -8.20
C ASP A 141 7.95 9.22 -8.08
N LEU A 142 7.52 8.33 -7.19
CA LEU A 142 8.19 7.09 -6.81
C LEU A 142 7.23 5.92 -7.01
N ARG A 143 7.78 4.78 -7.45
CA ARG A 143 7.10 3.49 -7.37
C ARG A 143 7.11 2.98 -5.93
N LEU A 144 6.44 1.88 -5.62
CA LEU A 144 6.32 1.40 -4.25
C LEU A 144 7.68 1.10 -3.62
N THR A 145 8.50 0.29 -4.29
CA THR A 145 9.80 -0.12 -3.73
C THR A 145 10.75 1.06 -3.55
N GLU A 146 10.64 2.07 -4.41
CA GLU A 146 11.36 3.33 -4.30
C GLU A 146 10.87 4.16 -3.11
N PHE A 147 9.56 4.30 -2.96
CA PHE A 147 8.93 4.99 -1.84
C PHE A 147 9.33 4.36 -0.50
N LEU A 148 9.24 3.04 -0.38
CA LEU A 148 9.67 2.32 0.84
C LEU A 148 11.15 2.53 1.12
N THR A 149 12.00 2.50 0.09
CA THR A 149 13.44 2.71 0.25
C THR A 149 13.76 4.14 0.70
N SER A 150 13.14 5.15 0.09
CA SER A 150 13.29 6.55 0.49
C SER A 150 12.73 6.81 1.90
N GLY A 151 11.64 6.14 2.28
CA GLY A 151 11.14 6.16 3.67
C GLY A 151 12.17 5.64 4.67
N LEU A 152 12.80 4.50 4.39
CA LEU A 152 13.88 3.93 5.22
C LEU A 152 15.20 4.72 5.20
N ARG A 153 15.29 5.74 4.34
CA ARG A 153 16.37 6.74 4.32
C ARG A 153 15.95 8.07 4.97
N HIS A 154 14.71 8.16 5.43
CA HIS A 154 14.13 9.37 6.00
C HIS A 154 14.10 10.54 5.00
N GLU A 155 13.84 10.22 3.72
CA GLU A 155 13.73 11.18 2.61
C GLU A 155 12.27 11.55 2.29
N ILE A 156 11.31 11.04 3.06
CA ILE A 156 9.87 11.23 2.86
C ILE A 156 9.29 11.92 4.09
N ASP A 157 8.94 13.21 3.97
CA ASP A 157 8.44 14.02 5.09
C ASP A 157 7.10 13.49 5.66
N ALA A 158 6.31 12.79 4.84
CA ALA A 158 5.06 12.14 5.26
C ALA A 158 5.28 10.88 6.12
N LEU A 159 6.51 10.41 6.29
CA LEU A 159 6.87 9.25 7.12
C LEU A 159 7.77 9.70 8.29
N PRO A 160 7.83 8.94 9.40
CA PRO A 160 8.71 9.24 10.52
C PRO A 160 10.19 9.29 10.14
N ASP A 161 10.94 10.22 10.75
CA ASP A 161 12.38 10.37 10.58
C ASP A 161 13.20 9.31 11.34
N ASP A 162 12.54 8.40 12.04
CA ASP A 162 13.10 7.28 12.78
C ASP A 162 12.60 5.91 12.30
N LEU A 163 11.97 5.84 11.11
CA LEU A 163 11.48 4.60 10.52
C LEU A 163 12.55 3.49 10.50
N GLU A 164 12.34 2.43 11.28
CA GLU A 164 13.32 1.36 11.44
C GLU A 164 13.42 0.47 10.21
N ARG A 165 14.61 -0.07 9.95
CA ARG A 165 14.87 -1.00 8.84
C ARG A 165 14.49 -2.43 9.20
N VAL A 166 13.27 -2.60 9.72
CA VAL A 166 12.73 -3.87 10.21
C VAL A 166 11.42 -4.15 9.49
N PHE A 167 11.25 -5.41 9.07
CA PHE A 167 9.97 -5.90 8.59
C PHE A 167 9.38 -6.86 9.62
N ASP A 168 8.20 -6.52 10.10
CA ASP A 168 7.43 -7.29 11.06
C ASP A 168 6.40 -8.12 10.31
N ALA A 169 6.75 -9.38 10.03
CA ALA A 169 5.83 -10.30 9.39
C ALA A 169 4.58 -10.48 10.25
N ALA A 170 3.42 -10.56 9.61
CA ALA A 170 2.17 -10.87 10.31
C ALA A 170 2.25 -12.25 10.96
N ASP A 171 1.59 -12.45 12.09
CA ASP A 171 1.48 -13.80 12.66
C ASP A 171 0.53 -14.63 11.80
N ALA A 172 0.95 -15.83 11.42
CA ALA A 172 0.08 -16.79 10.74
C ALA A 172 -1.13 -17.22 11.61
N GLY A 173 -1.13 -16.88 12.91
CA GLY A 173 -2.16 -17.23 13.89
C GLY A 173 -2.89 -16.07 14.55
N SER A 174 -2.54 -14.80 14.30
CA SER A 174 -3.24 -13.67 14.92
C SER A 174 -4.44 -13.24 14.08
N GLY A 175 -5.53 -14.00 14.21
CA GLY A 175 -6.85 -13.37 14.11
C GLY A 175 -7.01 -12.43 15.29
N SER A 176 -6.56 -11.18 15.17
CA SER A 176 -7.03 -10.15 16.10
C SER A 176 -8.48 -9.86 15.73
N ALA A 177 -9.35 -10.21 16.69
CA ALA A 177 -10.79 -10.03 16.71
C ALA A 177 -11.23 -8.58 16.46
#